data_AF-A0A927AER6-F1
#
_entry.id   AF-A0A927AER6-F1
#
_cell.length_a   1.000
_cell.length_b   1.000
_cell.length_c   1.000
_cell.angle_alpha   90.00
_cell.angle_beta   90.00
_cell.angle_gamma   90.00
#
_symmetry.space_group_name_H-M   'P 1'
#
loop_
_entity.id
_entity.type
_entity.pdbx_description
1 polymer ?
#
loop_
_entity_poly.entity_id
_entity_poly.type
_entity_poly.pdbx_seq_one_letter_code
_entity_poly.pdbx_strand_id
1 'polypeptide(L)'
;MTNSGTSQWDNLLRNLGAWEGSFTRLSPQGQVIENIPTIVTLAGIDNNQTVRQTLQYYSPITQELTQEKVLEYSSLGRGVLVFEDGAFSQGSLQFSPVAEFGAELGFIWKDRRMRLVELFDSGELSSLTLIREQLQGSSTAERPPLTVQQLVGTWQGEAVTLHPDWRPPDRFLTTLAISQEGDYLHQQLTTPHFQLSSSARISDSRLLFDQGIYPSQVVLLPDGASANTPLSIPRGRPFLLEAGWMMSDRRRQRMIRSYDAKGAWSSLTLVTEQKEG
;
A
#
# COMPACT_ATOMS: atom_id res chain seq x y z
N MET A 1 -22.32 -19.69 20.02
CA MET A 1 -20.97 -19.13 19.93
C MET A 1 -20.90 -18.34 18.64
N THR A 2 -21.22 -17.05 18.69
CA THR A 2 -21.21 -16.17 17.52
C THR A 2 -19.80 -15.68 17.30
N ASN A 3 -19.18 -16.13 16.21
CA ASN A 3 -17.86 -15.67 15.77
C ASN A 3 -17.98 -14.17 15.46
N SER A 4 -17.54 -13.30 16.37
CA SER A 4 -17.71 -11.85 16.30
C SER A 4 -16.61 -11.19 15.44
N GLY A 5 -16.40 -11.68 14.22
CA GLY A 5 -15.57 -11.00 13.23
C GLY A 5 -16.41 -9.96 12.48
N THR A 6 -15.89 -8.74 12.32
CA THR A 6 -16.50 -7.75 11.42
C THR A 6 -16.40 -8.25 9.97
N SER A 7 -17.45 -8.02 9.16
CA SER A 7 -17.44 -8.46 7.77
C SER A 7 -16.49 -7.58 6.93
N GLN A 8 -16.08 -8.07 5.75
CA GLN A 8 -15.31 -7.25 4.80
C GLN A 8 -16.04 -5.96 4.41
N TRP A 9 -17.38 -6.00 4.40
CA TRP A 9 -18.20 -4.82 4.16
C TRP A 9 -18.11 -3.82 5.32
N ASP A 10 -18.26 -4.28 6.57
CA ASP A 10 -18.11 -3.41 7.76
C ASP A 10 -16.71 -2.78 7.83
N ASN A 11 -15.69 -3.54 7.44
CA ASN A 11 -14.31 -3.05 7.36
C ASN A 11 -14.18 -1.94 6.30
N LEU A 12 -14.83 -2.08 5.14
CA LEU A 12 -14.87 -1.01 4.13
C LEU A 12 -15.52 0.26 4.70
N LEU A 13 -16.61 0.13 5.46
CA LEU A 13 -17.33 1.28 6.02
C LEU A 13 -16.48 2.14 6.97
N ARG A 14 -15.30 1.67 7.41
CA ARG A 14 -14.28 2.49 8.08
C ARG A 14 -13.75 3.64 7.22
N ASN A 15 -13.91 3.56 5.90
CA ASN A 15 -13.45 4.56 4.94
C ASN A 15 -14.51 5.62 4.60
N LEU A 16 -15.71 5.58 5.20
CA LEU A 16 -16.73 6.60 4.98
C LEU A 16 -16.22 7.99 5.37
N GLY A 17 -16.60 9.00 4.59
CA GLY A 17 -16.15 10.38 4.77
C GLY A 17 -15.76 11.05 3.45
N ALA A 18 -15.59 12.37 3.49
CA ALA A 18 -15.01 13.15 2.41
C ALA A 18 -13.50 13.28 2.65
N TRP A 19 -12.70 12.79 1.71
CA TRP A 19 -11.25 12.74 1.80
C TRP A 19 -10.63 13.71 0.81
N GLU A 20 -10.06 14.79 1.31
CA GLU A 20 -9.40 15.85 0.54
C GLU A 20 -7.92 15.52 0.36
N GLY A 21 -7.38 15.72 -0.83
CA GLY A 21 -6.01 15.33 -1.10
C GLY A 21 -5.59 15.53 -2.54
N SER A 22 -4.72 14.65 -3.03
CA SER A 22 -4.33 14.64 -4.43
C SER A 22 -3.94 13.26 -4.93
N PHE A 23 -4.10 13.05 -6.23
CA PHE A 23 -3.56 11.92 -6.96
C PHE A 23 -2.24 12.39 -7.61
N THR A 24 -1.12 11.89 -7.09
CA THR A 24 0.22 12.23 -7.58
C THR A 24 0.77 11.08 -8.41
N ARG A 25 0.88 11.26 -9.74
CA ARG A 25 1.55 10.27 -10.59
C ARG A 25 3.05 10.47 -10.51
N LEU A 26 3.75 9.36 -10.34
CA LEU A 26 5.20 9.30 -10.19
C LEU A 26 5.79 8.37 -11.27
N SER A 27 7.02 8.66 -11.67
CA SER A 27 7.81 7.72 -12.47
C SER A 27 8.14 6.46 -11.65
N PRO A 28 8.59 5.37 -12.31
CA PRO A 28 9.10 4.18 -11.61
C PRO A 28 10.27 4.47 -10.65
N GLN A 29 10.93 5.63 -10.77
CA GLN A 29 12.00 6.09 -9.88
C GLN A 29 11.52 7.03 -8.76
N GLY A 30 10.22 7.30 -8.68
CA GLY A 30 9.61 8.15 -7.65
C GLY A 30 9.63 9.65 -7.97
N GLN A 31 9.92 10.05 -9.21
CA GLN A 31 9.88 11.46 -9.62
C GLN A 31 8.44 11.89 -9.89
N VAL A 32 8.02 13.05 -9.36
CA VAL A 32 6.68 13.60 -9.59
C VAL A 32 6.51 14.01 -11.05
N ILE A 33 5.48 13.48 -11.70
CA ILE A 33 5.11 13.80 -13.08
C ILE A 33 3.92 14.76 -13.09
N GLU A 34 2.89 14.46 -12.31
CA GLU A 34 1.68 15.27 -12.19
C GLU A 34 1.08 15.13 -10.80
N ASN A 35 0.38 16.16 -10.36
CA ASN A 35 -0.32 16.18 -9.08
C ASN A 35 -1.70 16.83 -9.28
N ILE A 36 -2.75 16.03 -9.17
CA ILE A 36 -4.12 16.46 -9.43
C ILE A 36 -4.85 16.53 -8.08
N PRO A 37 -5.27 17.71 -7.61
CA PRO A 37 -6.07 17.83 -6.39
C PRO A 37 -7.40 17.11 -6.54
N THR A 38 -7.83 16.43 -5.47
CA THR A 38 -9.04 15.60 -5.47
C THR A 38 -9.80 15.68 -4.16
N ILE A 39 -11.12 15.47 -4.25
CA ILE A 39 -11.94 15.07 -3.10
C ILE A 39 -12.57 13.72 -3.43
N VAL A 40 -12.36 12.73 -2.56
CA VAL A 40 -12.94 11.40 -2.67
C VAL A 40 -13.92 11.20 -1.52
N THR A 41 -15.21 11.22 -1.82
CA THR A 41 -16.26 11.02 -0.82
C THR A 41 -16.79 9.61 -0.89
N LEU A 42 -16.78 8.89 0.23
CA LEU A 42 -17.50 7.63 0.40
C LEU A 42 -18.68 7.89 1.34
N ALA A 43 -19.90 7.75 0.84
CA ALA A 43 -21.13 7.90 1.60
C ALA A 43 -21.89 6.58 1.64
N GLY A 44 -22.25 6.14 2.85
CA GLY A 44 -23.17 5.03 3.04
C GLY A 44 -24.60 5.49 2.75
N ILE A 45 -25.29 4.76 1.89
CA ILE A 45 -26.72 4.94 1.60
C ILE A 45 -27.46 3.64 1.91
N ASP A 46 -28.79 3.72 2.01
CA ASP A 46 -29.65 2.56 2.30
C ASP A 46 -29.20 1.80 3.57
N ASN A 47 -29.05 2.52 4.67
CA ASN A 47 -28.54 2.00 5.95
C ASN A 47 -27.16 1.32 5.81
N ASN A 48 -26.25 1.93 5.05
CA ASN A 48 -24.91 1.45 4.75
C ASN A 48 -24.86 0.11 4.00
N GLN A 49 -25.94 -0.31 3.33
CA GLN A 49 -25.91 -1.49 2.46
C GLN A 49 -25.30 -1.19 1.09
N THR A 50 -25.23 0.08 0.72
CA THR A 50 -24.60 0.56 -0.51
C THR A 50 -23.63 1.69 -0.16
N VAL A 51 -22.48 1.72 -0.81
CA VAL A 51 -21.55 2.85 -0.75
C VAL A 51 -21.61 3.58 -2.08
N ARG A 52 -21.91 4.89 -2.01
CA ARG A 52 -21.71 5.83 -3.12
C ARG A 52 -20.34 6.46 -2.96
N GLN A 53 -19.47 6.22 -3.93
CA GLN A 53 -18.16 6.86 -4.04
C GLN A 53 -18.20 7.95 -5.11
N THR A 54 -17.94 9.19 -4.71
CA THR A 54 -17.81 10.35 -5.60
C THR A 54 -16.36 10.78 -5.65
N LEU A 55 -15.76 10.77 -6.83
CA LEU A 55 -14.40 11.25 -7.09
C LEU A 55 -14.49 12.58 -7.84
N GLN A 56 -14.00 13.64 -7.21
CA GLN A 56 -13.94 14.98 -7.77
C GLN A 56 -12.48 15.34 -8.03
N TYR A 57 -12.19 15.81 -9.24
CA TYR A 57 -10.86 16.24 -9.67
C TYR A 57 -10.88 17.73 -9.95
N TYR A 58 -9.84 18.42 -9.52
CA TYR A 58 -9.75 19.88 -9.62
C TYR A 58 -8.54 20.28 -10.44
N SER A 59 -8.65 21.44 -11.09
CA SER A 59 -7.54 22.08 -11.76
C SER A 59 -6.47 22.48 -10.73
N PRO A 60 -5.20 22.09 -10.90
CA PRO A 60 -4.15 22.52 -9.98
C PRO A 60 -3.88 24.04 -10.05
N ILE A 61 -4.36 24.72 -11.09
CA ILE A 61 -4.16 26.16 -11.32
C ILE A 61 -5.37 26.97 -10.85
N THR A 62 -6.56 26.64 -11.33
CA THR A 62 -7.78 27.43 -11.07
C THR A 62 -8.54 26.95 -9.84
N GLN A 63 -8.23 25.75 -9.33
CA GLN A 63 -8.98 25.08 -8.25
C GLN A 63 -10.45 24.81 -8.58
N GLU A 64 -10.84 24.94 -9.84
CA GLU A 64 -12.19 24.62 -10.30
C GLU A 64 -12.33 23.11 -10.52
N LEU A 65 -13.53 22.59 -10.30
CA LEU A 65 -13.89 21.20 -10.58
C LEU A 65 -13.77 20.95 -12.09
N THR A 66 -12.90 20.02 -12.49
CA THR A 66 -12.67 19.67 -13.90
C THR A 66 -13.38 18.39 -14.29
N GLN A 67 -13.55 17.45 -13.35
CA GLN A 67 -14.18 16.17 -13.59
C GLN A 67 -14.82 15.64 -12.31
N GLU A 68 -15.96 14.98 -12.46
CA GLU A 68 -16.61 14.20 -11.40
C GLU A 68 -16.94 12.79 -11.91
N LYS A 69 -16.71 11.78 -11.08
CA LYS A 69 -17.08 10.40 -11.34
C LYS A 69 -17.81 9.83 -10.12
N VAL A 70 -18.97 9.22 -10.34
CA VAL A 70 -19.75 8.56 -9.30
C VAL A 70 -19.78 7.06 -9.55
N LEU A 71 -19.52 6.29 -8.50
CA LEU A 71 -19.63 4.84 -8.46
C LEU A 71 -20.54 4.43 -7.31
N GLU A 72 -21.36 3.42 -7.52
CA GLU A 72 -22.16 2.81 -6.47
C GLU A 72 -21.92 1.31 -6.47
N TYR A 73 -21.78 0.75 -5.28
CA TYR A 73 -21.63 -0.68 -5.10
C TYR A 73 -22.23 -1.11 -3.77
N SER A 74 -22.80 -2.30 -3.76
CA SER A 74 -23.42 -2.94 -2.58
C SER A 74 -22.73 -4.27 -2.23
N SER A 75 -21.56 -4.50 -2.83
CA SER A 75 -20.70 -5.67 -2.60
C SER A 75 -19.26 -5.36 -3.01
N LEU A 76 -18.29 -6.08 -2.45
CA LEU A 76 -16.89 -5.98 -2.83
C LEU A 76 -16.56 -6.89 -4.02
N GLY A 77 -15.73 -6.38 -4.94
CA GLY A 77 -15.18 -7.18 -6.03
C GLY A 77 -14.23 -8.26 -5.52
N ARG A 78 -14.07 -9.35 -6.29
CA ARG A 78 -13.21 -10.48 -5.90
C ARG A 78 -11.75 -10.11 -5.70
N GLY A 79 -11.26 -9.01 -6.29
CA GLY A 79 -9.89 -8.53 -6.16
C GLY A 79 -9.63 -7.67 -4.93
N VAL A 80 -10.63 -7.50 -4.05
CA VAL A 80 -10.58 -6.60 -2.90
C VAL A 80 -10.56 -7.39 -1.59
N LEU A 81 -9.64 -7.03 -0.70
CA LEU A 81 -9.65 -7.42 0.71
C LEU A 81 -9.41 -6.19 1.59
N VAL A 82 -10.10 -6.14 2.72
CA VAL A 82 -10.12 -5.03 3.68
C VAL A 82 -9.86 -5.56 5.09
N PHE A 83 -8.85 -5.01 5.75
CA PHE A 83 -8.49 -5.29 7.14
C PHE A 83 -9.45 -4.60 8.11
N GLU A 84 -9.48 -5.05 9.35
CA GLU A 84 -10.40 -4.56 10.40
C GLU A 84 -10.26 -3.05 10.68
N ASP A 85 -9.06 -2.49 10.45
CA ASP A 85 -8.79 -1.06 10.60
C ASP A 85 -9.25 -0.22 9.40
N GLY A 86 -9.69 -0.86 8.31
CA GLY A 86 -10.11 -0.22 7.07
C GLY A 86 -9.01 -0.13 6.02
N ALA A 87 -7.78 -0.56 6.31
CA ALA A 87 -6.74 -0.68 5.30
C ALA A 87 -7.16 -1.74 4.27
N PHE A 88 -6.80 -1.59 3.01
CA PHE A 88 -7.28 -2.46 1.94
C PHE A 88 -6.29 -2.61 0.80
N SER A 89 -6.50 -3.64 -0.01
CA SER A 89 -5.94 -3.69 -1.36
C SER A 89 -7.01 -4.05 -2.37
N GLN A 90 -6.97 -3.40 -3.53
CA GLN A 90 -7.70 -3.81 -4.73
C GLN A 90 -6.73 -4.00 -5.89
N GLY A 91 -6.93 -5.01 -6.74
CA GLY A 91 -6.05 -5.19 -7.89
C GLY A 91 -6.31 -6.46 -8.67
N SER A 92 -5.41 -6.74 -9.61
CA SER A 92 -5.50 -7.90 -10.49
C SER A 92 -5.54 -9.21 -9.69
N LEU A 93 -6.39 -10.14 -10.12
CA LEU A 93 -6.43 -11.52 -9.58
C LEU A 93 -5.34 -12.41 -10.18
N GLN A 94 -4.88 -12.05 -11.37
CA GLN A 94 -3.98 -12.86 -12.18
C GLN A 94 -3.04 -11.91 -12.93
N PHE A 95 -1.75 -12.24 -12.93
CA PHE A 95 -0.77 -11.58 -13.78
C PHE A 95 -0.93 -12.02 -15.24
N SER A 96 -0.83 -11.06 -16.14
CA SER A 96 -0.78 -11.25 -17.59
C SER A 96 0.45 -10.53 -18.15
N PRO A 97 1.29 -11.20 -18.97
CA PRO A 97 2.47 -10.56 -19.55
C PRO A 97 2.17 -9.63 -20.73
N VAL A 98 0.90 -9.52 -21.15
CA VAL A 98 0.45 -8.76 -22.33
C VAL A 98 -0.62 -7.72 -22.02
N ALA A 99 -0.99 -7.57 -20.76
CA ALA A 99 -1.99 -6.61 -20.32
C ALA A 99 -1.46 -5.82 -19.11
N GLU A 100 -2.08 -4.69 -18.84
CA GLU A 100 -1.82 -3.92 -17.64
C GLU A 100 -2.07 -4.78 -16.39
N PHE A 101 -1.15 -4.70 -15.44
CA PHE A 101 -1.20 -5.43 -14.19
C PHE A 101 -0.87 -4.49 -13.05
N GLY A 102 -1.59 -4.59 -11.94
CA GLY A 102 -1.28 -3.75 -10.79
C GLY A 102 -2.20 -3.96 -9.63
N ALA A 103 -1.93 -3.20 -8.59
CA ALA A 103 -2.77 -3.12 -7.42
C ALA A 103 -2.65 -1.76 -6.75
N GLU A 104 -3.71 -1.40 -6.05
CA GLU A 104 -3.74 -0.35 -5.06
C GLU A 104 -3.59 -0.96 -3.66
N LEU A 105 -2.81 -0.29 -2.83
CA LEU A 105 -2.53 -0.63 -1.44
C LEU A 105 -2.87 0.61 -0.59
N GLY A 106 -3.99 0.56 0.13
CA GLY A 106 -4.56 1.67 0.87
C GLY A 106 -4.40 1.50 2.37
N PHE A 107 -3.78 2.49 3.02
CA PHE A 107 -3.64 2.59 4.47
C PHE A 107 -4.57 3.67 5.00
N ILE A 108 -5.06 3.46 6.23
CA ILE A 108 -5.86 4.45 6.96
C ILE A 108 -5.32 4.55 8.38
N TRP A 109 -5.08 5.77 8.81
CA TRP A 109 -4.64 6.05 10.17
C TRP A 109 -5.24 7.35 10.65
N LYS A 110 -6.17 7.22 11.60
CA LYS A 110 -6.96 8.34 12.14
C LYS A 110 -7.70 9.07 10.99
N ASP A 111 -7.39 10.33 10.78
CA ASP A 111 -7.97 11.24 9.80
C ASP A 111 -7.11 11.38 8.54
N ARG A 112 -6.21 10.42 8.30
CA ARG A 112 -5.35 10.36 7.11
C ARG A 112 -5.46 9.02 6.41
N ARG A 113 -5.35 9.08 5.08
CA ARG A 113 -5.11 7.91 4.24
C ARG A 113 -3.92 8.16 3.33
N MET A 114 -3.19 7.08 3.09
CA MET A 114 -2.17 7.01 2.07
C MET A 114 -2.48 5.79 1.22
N ARG A 115 -2.66 5.97 -0.08
CA ARG A 115 -2.93 4.88 -1.02
C ARG A 115 -1.86 4.91 -2.09
N LEU A 116 -1.34 3.75 -2.45
CA LEU A 116 -0.32 3.63 -3.48
C LEU A 116 -0.80 2.65 -4.54
N VAL A 117 -0.84 3.11 -5.79
CA VAL A 117 -1.09 2.27 -6.95
C VAL A 117 0.24 1.95 -7.61
N GLU A 118 0.52 0.66 -7.81
CA GLU A 118 1.64 0.17 -8.60
C GLU A 118 1.11 -0.41 -9.91
N LEU A 119 1.48 0.19 -11.04
CA LEU A 119 1.04 -0.23 -12.38
C LEU A 119 2.21 -0.72 -13.21
N PHE A 120 2.05 -1.91 -13.75
CA PHE A 120 2.99 -2.59 -14.64
C PHE A 120 2.39 -2.72 -16.03
N ASP A 121 3.22 -2.47 -17.04
CA ASP A 121 2.92 -2.75 -18.43
C ASP A 121 3.92 -3.77 -18.97
N SER A 122 3.41 -4.85 -19.58
CA SER A 122 4.23 -5.92 -20.14
C SER A 122 5.26 -6.52 -19.16
N GLY A 123 4.96 -6.45 -17.85
CA GLY A 123 5.82 -6.93 -16.77
C GLY A 123 6.79 -5.91 -16.19
N GLU A 124 6.92 -4.73 -16.77
CA GLU A 124 7.79 -3.65 -16.28
C GLU A 124 6.99 -2.62 -15.49
N LEU A 125 7.55 -2.07 -14.41
CA LEU A 125 6.89 -1.00 -13.66
C LEU A 125 6.74 0.23 -14.58
N SER A 126 5.49 0.58 -14.88
CA SER A 126 5.13 1.66 -15.79
C SER A 126 4.93 2.97 -15.04
N SER A 127 4.18 2.94 -13.93
CA SER A 127 3.96 4.12 -13.11
C SER A 127 3.59 3.77 -11.67
N LEU A 128 3.76 4.75 -10.79
CA LEU A 128 3.20 4.74 -9.44
C LEU A 128 2.20 5.89 -9.32
N THR A 129 1.13 5.70 -8.56
CA THR A 129 0.25 6.81 -8.16
C THR A 129 0.14 6.85 -6.65
N LEU A 130 0.71 7.87 -6.04
CA LEU A 130 0.63 8.14 -4.61
C LEU A 130 -0.55 9.06 -4.34
N ILE A 131 -1.49 8.59 -3.53
CA ILE A 131 -2.71 9.30 -3.19
C ILE A 131 -2.68 9.61 -1.70
N ARG A 132 -2.53 10.89 -1.39
CA ARG A 132 -2.39 11.40 -0.02
C ARG A 132 -3.65 12.16 0.32
N GLU A 133 -4.34 11.70 1.35
CA GLU A 133 -5.66 12.19 1.69
C GLU A 133 -5.76 12.48 3.18
N GLN A 134 -6.55 13.50 3.51
CA GLN A 134 -7.00 13.83 4.84
C GLN A 134 -8.51 13.94 4.89
N LEU A 135 -9.09 13.63 6.04
CA LEU A 135 -10.53 13.80 6.22
C LEU A 135 -10.87 15.30 6.18
N GLN A 136 -11.95 15.66 5.47
CA GLN A 136 -12.39 17.04 5.37
C GLN A 136 -12.58 17.67 6.76
N GLY A 137 -12.04 18.87 6.95
CA GLY A 137 -12.01 19.57 8.24
C GLY A 137 -10.86 19.17 9.17
N SER A 138 -10.03 18.18 8.80
CA SER A 138 -8.78 17.88 9.50
C SER A 138 -7.67 18.91 9.17
N SER A 139 -6.73 19.06 10.09
CA SER A 139 -5.47 19.80 9.92
C SER A 139 -4.23 18.91 10.05
N THR A 140 -4.38 17.58 9.99
CA THR A 140 -3.28 16.63 10.17
C THR A 140 -2.33 16.65 8.98
N ALA A 141 -1.17 17.29 9.17
CA ALA A 141 -0.16 17.50 8.14
C ALA A 141 0.44 16.19 7.58
N GLU A 142 0.86 16.23 6.31
CA GLU A 142 1.67 15.18 5.69
C GLU A 142 2.97 14.92 6.48
N ARG A 143 3.45 13.69 6.40
CA ARG A 143 4.75 13.29 6.92
C ARG A 143 5.85 13.81 5.98
N PRO A 144 7.07 14.05 6.49
CA PRO A 144 8.19 14.33 5.60
C PRO A 144 8.43 13.16 4.63
N PRO A 145 9.05 13.39 3.45
CA PRO A 145 9.47 12.31 2.57
C PRO A 145 10.30 11.26 3.29
N LEU A 146 10.09 9.99 2.95
CA LEU A 146 10.77 8.89 3.61
C LEU A 146 12.27 8.93 3.32
N THR A 147 13.09 8.71 4.36
CA THR A 147 14.55 8.60 4.25
C THR A 147 15.04 7.27 4.79
N VAL A 148 16.24 6.86 4.38
CA VAL A 148 16.91 5.65 4.89
C VAL A 148 17.06 5.72 6.42
N GLN A 149 17.44 6.87 6.95
CA GLN A 149 17.69 7.06 8.38
C GLN A 149 16.41 6.86 9.21
N GLN A 150 15.25 7.20 8.66
CA GLN A 150 13.98 6.92 9.35
C GLN A 150 13.73 5.40 9.48
N LEU A 151 14.20 4.59 8.54
CA LEU A 151 14.06 3.13 8.55
C LEU A 151 15.06 2.43 9.48
N VAL A 152 16.29 2.92 9.59
CA VAL A 152 17.35 2.29 10.40
C VAL A 152 16.93 2.13 11.86
N GLY A 153 17.05 0.92 12.40
CA GLY A 153 16.66 0.54 13.76
C GLY A 153 15.96 -0.82 13.80
N THR A 154 15.51 -1.22 14.98
CA THR A 154 14.74 -2.45 15.18
C THR A 154 13.26 -2.12 15.24
N TRP A 155 12.45 -2.88 14.50
CA TRP A 155 11.01 -2.77 14.42
C TRP A 155 10.38 -4.07 14.91
N GLN A 156 9.43 -3.97 15.84
CA GLN A 156 8.65 -5.11 16.33
C GLN A 156 7.18 -4.90 15.96
N GLY A 157 6.50 -5.95 15.50
CA GLY A 157 5.13 -5.82 15.06
C GLY A 157 4.34 -7.12 15.01
N GLU A 158 3.13 -6.99 14.48
CA GLU A 158 2.23 -8.10 14.14
C GLU A 158 1.91 -8.02 12.66
N ALA A 159 1.92 -9.19 12.00
CA ALA A 159 1.43 -9.39 10.66
C ALA A 159 0.07 -10.11 10.71
N VAL A 160 -0.88 -9.63 9.91
CA VAL A 160 -2.17 -10.27 9.67
C VAL A 160 -2.27 -10.59 8.18
N THR A 161 -2.52 -11.84 7.83
CA THR A 161 -2.67 -12.28 6.44
C THR A 161 -4.10 -12.71 6.14
N LEU A 162 -4.74 -12.02 5.20
CA LEU A 162 -6.03 -12.36 4.62
C LEU A 162 -5.85 -13.15 3.32
N HIS A 163 -6.84 -13.97 2.99
CA HIS A 163 -6.81 -14.87 1.84
C HIS A 163 -8.04 -14.66 0.94
N PRO A 164 -7.89 -14.70 -0.40
CA PRO A 164 -9.00 -14.49 -1.34
C PRO A 164 -10.12 -15.54 -1.26
N ASP A 165 -9.86 -16.69 -0.64
CA ASP A 165 -10.81 -17.77 -0.38
C ASP A 165 -11.55 -17.63 0.96
N TRP A 166 -11.29 -16.53 1.70
CA TRP A 166 -11.97 -16.17 2.95
C TRP A 166 -11.76 -17.17 4.09
N ARG A 167 -10.72 -18.00 4.02
CA ARG A 167 -10.30 -18.78 5.19
C ARG A 167 -9.85 -17.83 6.32
N PRO A 168 -9.86 -18.31 7.58
CA PRO A 168 -9.46 -17.49 8.72
C PRO A 168 -8.09 -16.81 8.52
N PRO A 169 -7.90 -15.58 9.01
CA PRO A 169 -6.62 -14.88 8.90
C PRO A 169 -5.51 -15.58 9.68
N ASP A 170 -4.30 -15.58 9.12
CA ASP A 170 -3.08 -15.93 9.86
C ASP A 170 -2.56 -14.71 10.62
N ARG A 171 -2.02 -14.92 11.82
CA ARG A 171 -1.45 -13.86 12.66
C ARG A 171 -0.13 -14.31 13.26
N PHE A 172 0.89 -13.47 13.16
CA PHE A 172 2.20 -13.77 13.72
C PHE A 172 3.01 -12.51 14.02
N LEU A 173 3.97 -12.61 14.93
CA LEU A 173 4.85 -11.52 15.30
C LEU A 173 5.98 -11.36 14.27
N THR A 174 6.44 -10.13 14.07
CA THR A 174 7.58 -9.79 13.22
C THR A 174 8.62 -8.99 14.00
N THR A 175 9.90 -9.28 13.73
CA THR A 175 11.01 -8.41 14.13
C THR A 175 11.84 -8.09 12.88
N LEU A 176 12.00 -6.82 12.57
CA LEU A 176 12.79 -6.33 11.44
C LEU A 176 13.91 -5.44 11.96
N ALA A 177 15.14 -5.91 11.90
CA ALA A 177 16.33 -5.12 12.21
C ALA A 177 16.90 -4.53 10.91
N ILE A 178 17.12 -3.21 10.89
CA ILE A 178 17.68 -2.50 9.74
C ILE A 178 18.91 -1.72 10.19
N SER A 179 20.03 -1.90 9.50
CA SER A 179 21.25 -1.11 9.68
C SER A 179 21.75 -0.55 8.35
N GLN A 180 22.61 0.47 8.41
CA GLN A 180 23.26 1.06 7.25
C GLN A 180 24.78 0.96 7.43
N GLU A 181 25.48 0.49 6.41
CA GLU A 181 26.93 0.47 6.30
C GLU A 181 27.35 1.11 4.97
N GLY A 182 27.88 2.34 5.02
CA GLY A 182 28.17 3.13 3.82
C GLY A 182 26.94 3.29 2.94
N ASP A 183 27.07 2.89 1.68
CA ASP A 183 26.01 2.94 0.67
C ASP A 183 25.14 1.67 0.63
N TYR A 184 25.20 0.83 1.66
CA TYR A 184 24.38 -0.37 1.77
C TYR A 184 23.47 -0.31 2.98
N LEU A 185 22.24 -0.77 2.79
CA LEU A 185 21.28 -1.06 3.84
C LEU A 185 21.22 -2.58 4.02
N HIS A 186 21.34 -3.03 5.27
CA HIS A 186 21.19 -4.42 5.64
C HIS A 186 19.90 -4.58 6.44
N GLN A 187 19.13 -5.62 6.14
CA GLN A 187 17.91 -5.93 6.87
C GLN A 187 17.81 -7.41 7.21
N GLN A 188 17.30 -7.68 8.40
CA GLN A 188 17.04 -9.01 8.92
C GLN A 188 15.59 -9.07 9.43
N LEU A 189 14.73 -9.78 8.70
CA LEU A 189 13.36 -10.07 9.09
C LEU A 189 13.31 -11.43 9.79
N THR A 190 12.75 -11.45 10.98
CA THR A 190 12.53 -12.67 11.77
C THR A 190 11.04 -12.82 12.04
N THR A 191 10.51 -14.01 11.75
CA THR A 191 9.14 -14.42 12.07
C THR A 191 9.19 -15.81 12.73
N PRO A 192 8.08 -16.31 13.31
CA PRO A 192 8.02 -17.68 13.82
C PRO A 192 8.29 -18.76 12.76
N HIS A 193 8.13 -18.44 11.48
CA HIS A 193 8.16 -19.42 10.38
C HIS A 193 9.46 -19.39 9.59
N PHE A 194 10.10 -18.22 9.51
CA PHE A 194 11.32 -18.04 8.72
C PHE A 194 12.13 -16.84 9.20
N GLN A 195 13.39 -16.84 8.80
CA GLN A 195 14.29 -15.71 8.92
C GLN A 195 14.86 -15.37 7.55
N LEU A 196 14.85 -14.09 7.20
CA LEU A 196 15.35 -13.59 5.92
C LEU A 196 16.36 -12.46 6.19
N SER A 197 17.55 -12.60 5.63
CA SER A 197 18.54 -11.52 5.58
C SER A 197 18.67 -11.04 4.14
N SER A 198 18.73 -9.73 3.95
CA SER A 198 18.94 -9.14 2.63
C SER A 198 19.68 -7.82 2.74
N SER A 199 20.32 -7.44 1.65
CA SER A 199 21.06 -6.19 1.53
C SER A 199 20.58 -5.44 0.30
N ALA A 200 20.55 -4.13 0.38
CA ALA A 200 20.27 -3.26 -0.75
C ALA A 200 21.33 -2.18 -0.88
N ARG A 201 21.68 -1.88 -2.13
CA ARG A 201 22.47 -0.68 -2.44
C ARG A 201 21.57 0.54 -2.41
N ILE A 202 21.99 1.57 -1.70
CA ILE A 202 21.34 2.87 -1.64
C ILE A 202 21.71 3.64 -2.92
N SER A 203 20.70 4.18 -3.60
CA SER A 203 20.86 4.97 -4.82
C SER A 203 19.81 6.07 -4.83
N ASP A 204 20.18 7.25 -4.37
CA ASP A 204 19.29 8.40 -4.19
C ASP A 204 18.08 8.04 -3.30
N SER A 205 16.86 8.17 -3.83
CA SER A 205 15.61 7.79 -3.18
C SER A 205 15.25 6.31 -3.36
N ARG A 206 16.20 5.44 -3.73
CA ARG A 206 15.95 4.01 -3.97
C ARG A 206 16.88 3.10 -3.19
N LEU A 207 16.35 1.96 -2.78
CA LEU A 207 17.09 0.80 -2.28
C LEU A 207 16.99 -0.30 -3.32
N LEU A 208 18.12 -0.74 -3.87
CA LEU A 208 18.18 -1.74 -4.94
C LEU A 208 18.61 -3.09 -4.36
N PHE A 209 17.72 -4.08 -4.44
CA PHE A 209 17.96 -5.44 -4.01
C PHE A 209 18.28 -6.32 -5.22
N ASP A 210 19.55 -6.69 -5.39
CA ASP A 210 20.04 -7.50 -6.52
C ASP A 210 20.39 -8.94 -6.14
N GLN A 211 20.50 -9.25 -4.85
CA GLN A 211 20.84 -10.58 -4.34
C GLN A 211 19.63 -11.47 -3.98
N GLY A 212 18.40 -10.97 -4.22
CA GLY A 212 17.16 -11.71 -3.95
C GLY A 212 16.83 -12.77 -5.02
N ILE A 213 15.64 -13.39 -4.88
CA ILE A 213 15.12 -14.38 -5.84
C ILE A 213 14.92 -13.75 -7.23
N TYR A 214 14.64 -12.45 -7.26
CA TYR A 214 14.59 -11.61 -8.44
C TYR A 214 14.97 -10.18 -8.03
N PRO A 215 15.51 -9.36 -8.94
CA PRO A 215 15.82 -7.96 -8.65
C PRO A 215 14.56 -7.18 -8.26
N SER A 216 14.64 -6.44 -7.16
CA SER A 216 13.56 -5.55 -6.70
C SER A 216 14.12 -4.20 -6.27
N GLN A 217 13.23 -3.24 -6.08
CA GLN A 217 13.56 -1.92 -5.56
C GLN A 217 12.58 -1.50 -4.49
N VAL A 218 13.06 -0.73 -3.51
CA VAL A 218 12.22 0.09 -2.65
C VAL A 218 12.43 1.55 -3.05
N VAL A 219 11.38 2.21 -3.52
CA VAL A 219 11.36 3.65 -3.79
C VAL A 219 10.86 4.37 -2.55
N LEU A 220 11.64 5.32 -2.04
CA LEU A 220 11.30 6.19 -0.91
C LEU A 220 10.51 7.39 -1.43
N LEU A 221 9.31 7.61 -0.88
CA LEU A 221 8.32 8.52 -1.44
C LEU A 221 7.93 9.64 -0.45
N PRO A 222 7.24 10.69 -0.93
CA PRO A 222 6.59 11.68 -0.06
C PRO A 222 5.64 11.07 0.98
N ASP A 223 5.28 11.84 2.01
CA ASP A 223 4.36 11.43 3.07
C ASP A 223 4.77 10.15 3.80
N GLY A 224 6.08 9.93 3.97
CA GLY A 224 6.63 8.75 4.63
C GLY A 224 6.32 7.42 3.91
N ALA A 225 5.90 7.48 2.64
CA ALA A 225 5.52 6.29 1.88
C ALA A 225 6.74 5.57 1.29
N SER A 226 6.56 4.29 0.95
CA SER A 226 7.51 3.50 0.18
C SER A 226 6.80 2.55 -0.78
N ALA A 227 7.37 2.33 -1.96
CA ALA A 227 6.94 1.33 -2.93
C ALA A 227 8.01 0.24 -3.06
N ASN A 228 7.69 -1.01 -2.77
CA ASN A 228 8.56 -2.17 -2.96
C ASN A 228 8.04 -3.00 -4.13
N THR A 229 8.74 -2.88 -5.27
CA THR A 229 8.34 -3.46 -6.54
C THR A 229 9.43 -4.40 -7.06
N PRO A 230 9.08 -5.52 -7.71
CA PRO A 230 10.00 -6.17 -8.64
C PRO A 230 10.46 -5.16 -9.70
N LEU A 231 11.73 -5.20 -10.11
CA LEU A 231 12.16 -4.37 -11.25
C LEU A 231 11.41 -4.78 -12.52
N SER A 232 11.18 -6.08 -12.67
CA SER A 232 10.34 -6.71 -13.68
C SER A 232 9.62 -7.90 -13.04
N ILE A 233 8.37 -8.16 -13.39
CA ILE A 233 7.59 -9.27 -12.85
C ILE A 233 8.25 -10.60 -13.27
N PRO A 234 8.72 -11.43 -12.31
CA PRO A 234 9.43 -12.65 -12.65
C PRO A 234 8.49 -13.71 -13.23
N ARG A 235 8.92 -14.38 -14.30
CA ARG A 235 8.12 -15.46 -14.90
C ARG A 235 8.29 -16.77 -14.13
N GLY A 236 7.18 -17.46 -13.87
CA GLY A 236 7.18 -18.79 -13.25
C GLY A 236 7.67 -18.81 -11.80
N ARG A 237 7.71 -17.65 -11.13
CA ARG A 237 8.15 -17.52 -9.74
C ARG A 237 7.11 -16.70 -8.95
N PRO A 238 6.91 -17.00 -7.67
CA PRO A 238 6.10 -16.14 -6.81
C PRO A 238 6.71 -14.74 -6.75
N PHE A 239 5.85 -13.74 -6.59
CA PHE A 239 6.28 -12.36 -6.42
C PHE A 239 5.29 -11.59 -5.53
N LEU A 240 5.64 -10.36 -5.19
CA LEU A 240 4.82 -9.49 -4.37
C LEU A 240 4.82 -8.07 -4.91
N LEU A 241 3.77 -7.34 -4.56
CA LEU A 241 3.68 -5.89 -4.60
C LEU A 241 3.58 -5.42 -3.14
N GLU A 242 4.41 -4.47 -2.70
CA GLU A 242 4.38 -4.02 -1.32
C GLU A 242 4.47 -2.50 -1.21
N ALA A 243 3.58 -1.93 -0.39
CA ALA A 243 3.65 -0.53 -0.01
C ALA A 243 3.97 -0.43 1.48
N GLY A 244 4.58 0.69 1.88
CA GLY A 244 4.81 0.99 3.30
C GLY A 244 4.47 2.43 3.61
N TRP A 245 4.11 2.69 4.87
CA TRP A 245 3.78 4.02 5.36
C TRP A 245 4.36 4.28 6.74
N MET A 246 5.21 5.29 6.85
CA MET A 246 5.77 5.80 8.10
C MET A 246 4.80 6.80 8.77
N MET A 247 3.76 6.26 9.40
CA MET A 247 2.68 7.02 10.06
C MET A 247 3.18 7.96 11.17
N SER A 248 4.24 7.56 11.88
CA SER A 248 4.94 8.41 12.85
C SER A 248 6.42 8.02 12.91
N ASP A 249 7.25 8.75 13.66
CA ASP A 249 8.70 8.47 13.74
C ASP A 249 9.03 7.07 14.27
N ARG A 250 8.06 6.44 14.93
CA ARG A 250 8.21 5.13 15.55
C ARG A 250 7.14 4.14 15.15
N ARG A 251 6.24 4.46 14.23
CA ARG A 251 5.17 3.55 13.81
C ARG A 251 5.08 3.49 12.30
N ARG A 252 5.13 2.27 11.77
CA ARG A 252 5.09 1.98 10.35
C ARG A 252 4.05 0.89 10.06
N GLN A 253 3.42 0.97 8.90
CA GLN A 253 2.68 -0.14 8.32
C GLN A 253 3.32 -0.56 7.00
N ARG A 254 3.22 -1.85 6.68
CA ARG A 254 3.59 -2.42 5.39
C ARG A 254 2.46 -3.31 4.92
N MET A 255 2.08 -3.21 3.65
CA MET A 255 1.05 -4.05 3.06
C MET A 255 1.63 -4.79 1.86
N ILE A 256 1.49 -6.11 1.86
CA ILE A 256 2.10 -7.00 0.89
C ILE A 256 0.99 -7.78 0.19
N ARG A 257 0.81 -7.54 -1.11
CA ARG A 257 -0.06 -8.32 -1.98
C ARG A 257 0.77 -9.39 -2.70
N SER A 258 0.52 -10.66 -2.39
CA SER A 258 1.36 -11.77 -2.86
C SER A 258 0.71 -12.55 -4.00
N TYR A 259 1.54 -12.98 -4.96
CA TYR A 259 1.15 -13.79 -6.11
C TYR A 259 1.99 -15.07 -6.14
N ASP A 260 1.36 -16.18 -6.55
CA ASP A 260 2.04 -17.47 -6.68
C ASP A 260 2.89 -17.56 -7.96
N ALA A 261 3.55 -18.71 -8.17
CA ALA A 261 4.39 -18.94 -9.35
C ALA A 261 3.63 -18.96 -10.68
N LYS A 262 2.30 -19.10 -10.64
CA LYS A 262 1.41 -19.00 -11.81
C LYS A 262 0.90 -17.58 -12.01
N GLY A 263 1.27 -16.64 -11.13
CA GLY A 263 0.82 -15.26 -11.14
C GLY A 263 -0.60 -15.08 -10.59
N ALA A 264 -1.16 -16.07 -9.91
CA ALA A 264 -2.47 -15.95 -9.26
C ALA A 264 -2.32 -15.27 -7.90
N TRP A 265 -3.23 -14.34 -7.58
CA TRP A 265 -3.26 -13.67 -6.29
C TRP A 265 -3.52 -14.69 -5.17
N SER A 266 -2.62 -14.75 -4.20
CA SER A 266 -2.62 -15.78 -3.16
C SER A 266 -3.00 -15.26 -1.78
N SER A 267 -2.60 -14.04 -1.43
CA SER A 267 -2.87 -13.45 -0.10
C SER A 267 -2.61 -11.94 -0.05
N LEU A 268 -3.09 -11.32 1.04
CA LEU A 268 -2.80 -9.94 1.40
C LEU A 268 -2.36 -9.88 2.86
N THR A 269 -1.16 -9.37 3.12
CA THR A 269 -0.61 -9.24 4.48
C THR A 269 -0.49 -7.77 4.86
N LEU A 270 -0.98 -7.40 6.05
CA LEU A 270 -0.72 -6.11 6.68
C LEU A 270 0.17 -6.32 7.90
N VAL A 271 1.31 -5.63 7.93
CA VAL A 271 2.23 -5.63 9.06
C VAL A 271 2.16 -4.26 9.72
N THR A 272 1.90 -4.23 11.03
CA THR A 272 1.95 -3.01 11.84
C THR A 272 3.11 -3.11 12.81
N GLU A 273 4.08 -2.21 12.70
CA GLU A 273 5.36 -2.29 13.40
C GLU A 273 5.67 -1.01 14.16
N GLN A 274 6.28 -1.17 15.33
CA GLN A 274 6.75 -0.11 16.21
C GLN A 274 8.27 -0.18 16.32
N LYS A 275 8.93 0.98 16.21
CA LYS A 275 10.38 1.10 16.38
C LYS A 275 10.75 0.99 17.86
N GLU A 276 11.72 0.15 18.17
CA GLU A 276 12.36 0.07 19.49
C GLU A 276 13.00 1.41 19.89
N GLY A 277 13.15 1.61 21.19
CA GLY A 277 13.57 2.89 21.79
C GLY A 277 15.06 3.02 21.94
#